data_AF-A0A1I3YES7-F1
#
_entry.id   AF-A0A1I3YES7-F1
#
_cell.length_a   1.000
_cell.length_b   1.000
_cell.length_c   1.000
_cell.angle_alpha   90.00
_cell.angle_beta   90.00
_cell.angle_gamma   90.00
#
_symmetry.space_group_name_H-M   'P 1'
#
loop_
_entity.id
_entity.type
_entity.pdbx_description
1 polymer ?
#
loop_
_entity_poly.entity_id
_entity_poly.type
_entity_poly.pdbx_seq_one_letter_code
_entity_poly.pdbx_strand_id
1 'polypeptide(L)'
;MNLRPPAPGRPAAPVPPPTLLVAAGLSFLLVVAVLLAAATGGLGDLLGEAGWWRHDAELLPALLAVPSVAGLVGGGAAALGGRGGRLLAVSALGLAVLATVVVVTELLQDRDVARTVIGALLVLAGGAVVVLAGAGPSRRWYGAGERRAAERAVARVLARPAGAGPDAVVGRGPGWVAAGAVLVVATVAGAALVVTGSAEPVTGQAFSPGDSSVPLPIEPSDPQFEFGLDQLADDCADGSLAACDDLYLQADVGSAYEEYGSTCGGRAQEELRGRCAALFD
;
A
#
# COMPACT_ATOMS: atom_id res chain seq x y z
N MET A 1 -34.93 56.52 -19.37
CA MET A 1 -34.57 55.09 -19.33
C MET A 1 -33.09 54.97 -19.65
N ASN A 2 -32.23 54.81 -18.63
CA ASN A 2 -30.80 54.59 -18.84
C ASN A 2 -30.57 53.09 -19.11
N LEU A 3 -30.40 52.73 -20.38
CA LEU A 3 -30.00 51.37 -20.76
C LEU A 3 -28.56 51.16 -20.29
N ARG A 4 -28.37 50.31 -19.28
CA ARG A 4 -27.02 49.84 -18.94
C ARG A 4 -26.46 49.13 -20.17
N PRO A 5 -25.23 49.45 -20.61
CA PRO A 5 -24.59 48.69 -21.68
C PRO A 5 -24.52 47.21 -21.29
N PRO A 6 -24.70 46.28 -22.25
CA PRO A 6 -24.59 44.87 -21.98
C PRO A 6 -23.22 44.58 -21.37
N ALA A 7 -23.21 43.81 -20.28
CA ALA A 7 -21.96 43.41 -19.65
C ALA A 7 -21.09 42.67 -20.70
N PRO A 8 -19.78 42.97 -20.78
CA PRO A 8 -18.90 42.28 -21.70
C PRO A 8 -18.99 40.77 -21.48
N GLY A 9 -19.08 40.02 -22.59
CA GLY A 9 -19.18 38.56 -22.55
C GLY A 9 -18.00 37.97 -21.78
N ARG A 10 -18.26 36.97 -20.93
CA ARG A 10 -17.19 36.26 -20.22
C ARG A 10 -16.27 35.60 -21.25
N PRO A 11 -14.95 35.81 -21.20
CA PRO A 11 -14.03 35.11 -22.09
C PRO A 11 -14.16 33.60 -21.89
N ALA A 12 -14.09 32.84 -22.98
CA ALA A 12 -14.13 31.39 -22.94
C ALA A 12 -13.01 30.84 -22.05
N ALA A 13 -13.31 29.80 -21.27
CA ALA A 13 -12.32 29.15 -20.44
C ALA A 13 -11.22 28.52 -21.34
N PRO A 14 -9.94 28.71 -21.03
CA PRO A 14 -8.87 28.12 -21.81
C PRO A 14 -8.88 26.60 -21.65
N VAL A 15 -8.73 25.90 -22.77
CA VAL A 15 -8.67 24.43 -22.82
C VAL A 15 -7.31 23.98 -22.26
N PRO A 16 -7.26 22.94 -21.39
CA PRO A 16 -5.98 22.41 -20.90
C PRO A 16 -5.17 21.78 -22.05
N PRO A 17 -3.83 21.81 -22.00
CA PRO A 17 -3.01 21.16 -23.01
C PRO A 17 -3.18 19.64 -22.95
N PRO A 18 -3.06 18.93 -24.09
CA PRO A 18 -3.27 17.48 -24.15
C PRO A 18 -2.30 16.70 -23.25
N THR A 19 -1.08 17.22 -23.04
CA THR A 19 -0.09 16.60 -22.14
C THR A 19 -0.59 16.49 -20.70
N LEU A 20 -1.41 17.44 -20.24
CA LEU A 20 -2.01 17.43 -18.90
C LEU A 20 -3.09 16.36 -18.78
N LEU A 21 -3.89 16.16 -19.83
CA LEU A 21 -4.90 15.10 -19.87
C LEU A 21 -4.24 13.72 -19.86
N VAL A 22 -3.16 13.54 -20.62
CA VAL A 22 -2.38 12.29 -20.63
C VAL A 22 -1.77 12.01 -19.25
N ALA A 23 -1.16 13.02 -18.61
CA ALA A 23 -0.58 12.85 -17.27
C ALA A 23 -1.64 12.50 -16.22
N ALA A 24 -2.82 13.13 -16.27
CA ALA A 24 -3.93 12.81 -15.38
C ALA A 24 -4.46 11.38 -15.61
N GLY A 25 -4.58 10.95 -16.88
CA GLY A 25 -4.97 9.58 -17.23
C GLY A 25 -3.98 8.53 -16.74
N LEU A 26 -2.69 8.76 -16.94
CA LEU A 26 -1.63 7.87 -16.42
C LEU A 26 -1.63 7.79 -14.89
N SER A 27 -1.82 8.93 -14.22
CA SER A 27 -1.93 8.98 -12.76
C SER A 27 -3.11 8.13 -12.25
N PHE A 28 -4.25 8.22 -12.92
CA PHE A 28 -5.43 7.42 -12.58
C PHE A 28 -5.19 5.93 -12.80
N LEU A 29 -4.60 5.55 -13.94
CA LEU A 29 -4.25 4.16 -14.22
C LEU A 29 -3.28 3.58 -13.19
N LEU A 30 -2.31 4.38 -12.73
CA LEU A 30 -1.33 3.97 -11.71
C LEU A 30 -2.01 3.72 -10.37
N VAL A 31 -2.95 4.59 -9.96
CA VAL A 31 -3.76 4.38 -8.75
C VAL A 31 -4.60 3.11 -8.87
N VAL A 32 -5.25 2.88 -10.02
CA VAL A 32 -6.04 1.66 -10.26
C VAL A 32 -5.16 0.42 -10.20
N ALA A 33 -3.96 0.45 -10.79
CA ALA A 33 -3.02 -0.68 -10.76
C ALA A 33 -2.58 -1.01 -9.33
N VAL A 34 -2.24 0.00 -8.53
CA VAL A 34 -1.88 -0.18 -7.11
C VAL A 34 -3.05 -0.76 -6.31
N LEU A 35 -4.27 -0.25 -6.53
CA LEU A 35 -5.47 -0.78 -5.85
C LEU A 35 -5.78 -2.22 -6.27
N LEU A 36 -5.62 -2.56 -7.54
CA LEU A 36 -5.80 -3.94 -8.02
C LEU A 36 -4.77 -4.87 -7.41
N ALA A 37 -3.49 -4.48 -7.39
CA ALA A 37 -2.43 -5.28 -6.78
C ALA A 37 -2.67 -5.52 -5.28
N ALA A 38 -3.15 -4.50 -4.57
CA ALA A 38 -3.55 -4.63 -3.17
C ALA A 38 -4.77 -5.56 -3.00
N ALA A 39 -5.78 -5.45 -3.87
CA ALA A 39 -7.00 -6.25 -3.80
C ALA A 39 -6.79 -7.73 -4.16
N THR A 40 -5.79 -8.05 -4.99
CA THR A 40 -5.49 -9.44 -5.39
C THR A 40 -4.64 -10.21 -4.37
N GLY A 41 -4.38 -9.66 -3.18
CA GLY A 41 -3.59 -10.32 -2.14
C GLY A 41 -2.08 -10.38 -2.40
N GLY A 42 -1.63 -10.17 -3.64
CA GLY A 42 -0.21 -10.27 -4.01
C GLY A 42 0.72 -9.33 -3.24
N LEU A 43 0.23 -8.24 -2.67
CA LEU A 43 1.03 -7.35 -1.81
C LEU A 43 1.27 -7.91 -0.40
N GLY A 44 0.35 -8.73 0.11
CA GLY A 44 0.50 -9.45 1.37
C GLY A 44 1.53 -10.56 1.26
N ASP A 45 1.49 -11.35 0.17
CA ASP A 45 2.47 -12.41 -0.10
C ASP A 45 3.88 -11.84 -0.33
N LEU A 46 3.98 -10.69 -1.02
CA LEU A 46 5.24 -9.94 -1.22
C LEU A 46 5.89 -9.48 0.10
N LEU A 47 5.09 -9.14 1.11
CA LEU A 47 5.57 -8.67 2.41
C LEU A 47 5.75 -9.83 3.40
N GLY A 48 4.98 -10.91 3.22
CA GLY A 48 5.10 -12.23 3.85
C GLY A 48 6.50 -12.82 3.75
N GLU A 49 6.98 -12.99 2.53
CA GLU A 49 8.19 -13.76 2.22
C GLU A 49 9.51 -12.98 2.42
N ALA A 50 9.46 -11.65 2.56
CA ALA A 50 10.67 -10.85 2.79
C ALA A 50 11.28 -11.05 4.19
N GLY A 51 10.59 -11.74 5.11
CA GLY A 51 11.09 -12.00 6.47
C GLY A 51 11.01 -10.78 7.41
N TRP A 52 10.25 -9.75 7.04
CA TRP A 52 10.13 -8.49 7.82
C TRP A 52 9.13 -8.61 8.98
N TRP A 53 8.66 -9.83 9.26
CA TRP A 53 7.72 -10.19 10.31
C TRP A 53 8.39 -10.36 11.68
N ARG A 54 8.92 -9.26 12.24
CA ARG A 54 8.94 -9.10 13.70
C ARG A 54 8.46 -7.69 14.06
N HIS A 55 7.15 -7.52 13.90
CA HIS A 55 6.24 -6.72 14.74
C HIS A 55 5.82 -5.29 14.42
N ASP A 56 6.34 -4.56 13.41
CA ASP A 56 5.82 -3.20 13.13
C ASP A 56 5.76 -2.79 11.63
N ALA A 57 6.01 -3.70 10.69
CA ALA A 57 6.27 -3.35 9.29
C ALA A 57 5.04 -3.21 8.38
N GLU A 58 3.87 -3.79 8.72
CA GLU A 58 2.65 -3.66 7.90
C GLU A 58 2.11 -2.23 7.85
N LEU A 59 2.38 -1.47 8.91
CA LEU A 59 1.97 -0.07 9.00
C LEU A 59 2.74 0.80 7.99
N LEU A 60 4.01 0.53 7.71
CA LEU A 60 4.84 1.45 6.93
C LEU A 60 4.45 1.57 5.44
N PRO A 61 4.27 0.47 4.66
CA PRO A 61 3.86 0.57 3.26
C PRO A 61 2.41 1.02 3.14
N ALA A 62 1.52 0.61 4.06
CA ALA A 62 0.15 1.12 4.12
C ALA A 62 0.12 2.64 4.43
N LEU A 63 0.90 3.09 5.42
CA LEU A 63 1.03 4.51 5.78
C LEU A 63 1.72 5.35 4.71
N LEU A 64 2.53 4.75 3.83
CA LEU A 64 3.17 5.44 2.70
C LEU A 64 2.33 5.42 1.43
N ALA A 65 1.54 4.36 1.20
CA ALA A 65 0.64 4.25 0.06
C ALA A 65 -0.51 5.26 0.15
N VAL A 66 -1.10 5.42 1.33
CA VAL A 66 -2.22 6.35 1.57
C VAL A 66 -1.88 7.82 1.19
N PRO A 67 -0.81 8.46 1.71
CA PRO A 67 -0.48 9.83 1.35
C PRO A 67 -0.02 9.96 -0.10
N SER A 68 0.56 8.90 -0.69
CA SER A 68 0.96 8.90 -2.10
C SER A 68 -0.24 8.90 -3.03
N VAL A 69 -1.24 8.07 -2.75
CA VAL A 69 -2.52 8.02 -3.48
C VAL A 69 -3.29 9.33 -3.30
N ALA A 70 -3.40 9.83 -2.07
CA ALA A 70 -4.03 11.11 -1.79
C ALA A 70 -3.32 12.28 -2.52
N GLY A 71 -1.99 12.25 -2.57
CA GLY A 71 -1.17 13.21 -3.30
C GLY A 71 -1.34 13.13 -4.82
N LEU A 72 -1.55 11.95 -5.39
CA LEU A 72 -1.85 11.78 -6.81
C LEU A 72 -3.25 12.25 -7.18
N VAL A 73 -4.26 11.87 -6.41
CA VAL A 73 -5.66 12.27 -6.65
C VAL A 73 -5.81 13.78 -6.44
N GLY A 74 -5.31 14.30 -5.32
CA GLY A 74 -5.32 15.73 -5.00
C GLY A 74 -4.47 16.55 -5.96
N GLY A 75 -3.29 16.05 -6.32
CA GLY A 75 -2.39 16.66 -7.30
C GLY A 75 -3.02 16.73 -8.69
N GLY A 76 -3.59 15.64 -9.17
CA GLY A 76 -4.28 15.56 -10.47
C GLY A 76 -5.47 16.50 -10.57
N ALA A 77 -6.33 16.52 -9.55
CA ALA A 77 -7.47 17.43 -9.48
C ALA A 77 -7.02 18.91 -9.42
N ALA A 78 -5.99 19.22 -8.63
CA ALA A 78 -5.42 20.57 -8.56
C ALA A 78 -4.80 21.00 -9.90
N ALA A 79 -4.13 20.06 -10.58
CA ALA A 79 -3.51 20.29 -11.87
C ALA A 79 -4.54 20.65 -12.94
N LEU A 80 -5.70 20.00 -12.99
CA LEU A 80 -6.78 20.41 -13.89
C LEU A 80 -7.30 21.84 -13.60
N GLY A 81 -7.13 22.32 -12.36
CA GLY A 81 -7.51 23.66 -11.93
C GLY A 81 -6.46 24.76 -12.11
N GLY A 82 -5.29 24.48 -12.69
CA GLY A 82 -4.22 25.48 -12.83
C GLY A 82 -3.26 25.58 -11.65
N ARG A 83 -3.35 24.67 -10.67
CA ARG A 83 -2.54 24.70 -9.44
C ARG A 83 -1.87 23.35 -9.19
N GLY A 84 -0.94 23.27 -8.25
CA GLY A 84 -0.50 21.97 -7.71
C GLY A 84 0.50 21.16 -8.55
N GLY A 85 1.11 21.72 -9.61
CA GLY A 85 2.12 21.02 -10.41
C GLY A 85 3.31 20.48 -9.58
N ARG A 86 3.72 21.20 -8.52
CA ARG A 86 4.75 20.74 -7.58
C ARG A 86 4.29 19.56 -6.71
N LEU A 87 3.04 19.57 -6.23
CA LEU A 87 2.48 18.48 -5.44
C LEU A 87 2.41 17.19 -6.26
N LEU A 88 1.96 17.30 -7.51
CA LEU A 88 1.87 16.17 -8.44
C LEU A 88 3.27 15.60 -8.77
N ALA A 89 4.27 16.47 -8.97
CA ALA A 89 5.64 16.03 -9.21
C ALA A 89 6.25 15.32 -7.99
N VAL A 90 6.02 15.83 -6.77
CA VAL A 90 6.55 15.23 -5.53
C VAL A 90 5.87 13.89 -5.22
N SER A 91 4.55 13.79 -5.39
CA SER A 91 3.84 12.52 -5.17
C SER A 91 4.20 11.45 -6.21
N ALA A 92 4.34 11.84 -7.49
CA ALA A 92 4.79 10.94 -8.53
C ALA A 92 6.24 10.45 -8.31
N LEU A 93 7.13 11.32 -7.83
CA LEU A 93 8.50 10.94 -7.47
C LEU A 93 8.51 9.95 -6.29
N GLY A 94 7.71 10.22 -5.24
CA GLY A 94 7.60 9.32 -4.08
C GLY A 94 7.16 7.91 -4.48
N LEU A 95 6.17 7.80 -5.36
CA LEU A 95 5.70 6.52 -5.90
C LEU A 95 6.74 5.82 -6.77
N ALA A 96 7.47 6.56 -7.61
CA ALA A 96 8.53 5.99 -8.42
C ALA A 96 9.67 5.42 -7.55
N VAL A 97 10.05 6.12 -6.47
CA VAL A 97 11.07 5.63 -5.52
C VAL A 97 10.58 4.36 -4.83
N LEU A 98 9.35 4.34 -4.31
CA LEU A 98 8.75 3.16 -3.71
C LEU A 98 8.72 1.97 -4.66
N ALA A 99 8.26 2.16 -5.90
CA ALA A 99 8.23 1.12 -6.91
C ALA A 99 9.66 0.61 -7.26
N THR A 100 10.66 1.49 -7.25
CA THR A 100 12.05 1.12 -7.50
C THR A 100 12.59 0.22 -6.38
N VAL A 101 12.28 0.54 -5.12
CA VAL A 101 12.68 -0.30 -3.98
C VAL A 101 12.10 -1.70 -4.12
N VAL A 102 10.80 -1.82 -4.44
CA VAL A 102 10.13 -3.11 -4.66
C VAL A 102 10.78 -3.91 -5.80
N VAL A 103 11.08 -3.27 -6.94
CA VAL A 103 11.75 -3.95 -8.05
C VAL A 103 13.15 -4.45 -7.67
N VAL A 104 13.91 -3.65 -6.92
CA VAL A 104 15.25 -4.02 -6.47
C VAL A 104 15.20 -5.18 -5.49
N THR A 105 14.25 -5.19 -4.54
CA THR A 105 14.11 -6.32 -3.60
C THR A 105 13.74 -7.62 -4.32
N GLU A 106 12.82 -7.57 -5.29
CA GLU A 106 12.44 -8.76 -6.09
C GLU A 106 13.61 -9.27 -6.95
N LEU A 107 14.36 -8.38 -7.60
CA LEU A 107 15.54 -8.75 -8.39
C LEU A 107 16.62 -9.44 -7.56
N LEU A 108 16.73 -9.11 -6.27
CA LEU A 108 17.68 -9.72 -5.36
C LEU A 108 17.21 -11.07 -4.81
N GLN A 109 15.90 -11.35 -4.84
CA GLN A 109 15.31 -12.60 -4.33
C GLN A 109 15.05 -13.67 -5.41
N ASP A 110 15.38 -13.40 -6.67
CA ASP A 110 15.27 -14.33 -7.81
C ASP A 110 13.87 -15.00 -7.95
N ARG A 111 12.80 -14.24 -7.71
CA ARG A 111 11.41 -14.71 -7.83
C ARG A 111 10.60 -13.97 -8.89
N ASP A 112 9.67 -14.72 -9.48
CA ASP A 112 8.58 -14.35 -10.39
C ASP A 112 8.82 -13.17 -11.35
N VAL A 113 9.20 -13.50 -12.60
CA VAL A 113 9.34 -12.54 -13.73
C VAL A 113 8.11 -11.62 -13.89
N ALA A 114 6.91 -12.14 -13.62
CA ALA A 114 5.68 -11.36 -13.70
C ALA A 114 5.66 -10.16 -12.73
N ARG A 115 6.17 -10.33 -11.51
CA ARG A 115 6.19 -9.29 -10.48
C ARG A 115 7.23 -8.22 -10.80
N THR A 116 8.40 -8.64 -11.28
CA THR A 116 9.46 -7.72 -11.73
C THR A 116 8.97 -6.82 -12.87
N VAL A 117 8.22 -7.38 -13.82
CA VAL A 117 7.63 -6.62 -14.94
C VAL A 117 6.61 -5.59 -14.45
N ILE A 118 5.72 -5.95 -13.52
CA ILE A 118 4.74 -5.02 -12.94
C ILE A 118 5.44 -3.86 -12.23
N GLY A 119 6.43 -4.16 -11.38
CA GLY A 119 7.21 -3.14 -10.68
C GLY A 119 7.93 -2.19 -11.65
N ALA A 120 8.56 -2.73 -12.71
CA ALA A 120 9.23 -1.93 -13.73
C ALA A 120 8.25 -1.00 -14.48
N LEU A 121 7.05 -1.50 -14.80
CA LEU A 121 6.00 -0.68 -15.43
C LEU A 121 5.55 0.48 -14.51
N LEU A 122 5.43 0.25 -13.20
CA LEU A 122 5.10 1.31 -12.23
C LEU A 122 6.19 2.38 -12.15
N VAL A 123 7.47 1.97 -12.14
CA VAL A 123 8.61 2.91 -12.17
C VAL A 123 8.59 3.77 -13.44
N LEU A 124 8.39 3.13 -14.61
CA LEU A 124 8.32 3.83 -15.89
C LEU A 124 7.14 4.80 -15.95
N ALA A 125 5.97 4.39 -15.46
CA ALA A 125 4.79 5.23 -15.42
C ALA A 125 4.98 6.43 -14.46
N GLY A 126 5.54 6.21 -13.27
CA GLY A 126 5.89 7.29 -12.33
C GLY A 126 6.88 8.29 -12.93
N GLY A 127 7.94 7.80 -13.58
CA GLY A 127 8.92 8.62 -14.28
C GLY A 127 8.30 9.45 -15.42
N ALA A 128 7.41 8.84 -16.21
CA ALA A 128 6.71 9.53 -17.29
C ALA A 128 5.84 10.69 -16.76
N VAL A 129 5.14 10.51 -15.64
CA VAL A 129 4.35 11.57 -15.01
C VAL A 129 5.24 12.74 -14.57
N VAL A 130 6.40 12.48 -13.96
CA VAL A 130 7.36 13.52 -13.56
C VAL A 130 7.86 14.31 -14.76
N VAL A 131 8.24 13.62 -15.85
CA VAL A 131 8.72 14.26 -17.08
C VAL A 131 7.63 15.11 -17.73
N LEU A 132 6.40 14.59 -17.83
CA LEU A 132 5.27 15.32 -18.42
C LEU A 132 4.86 16.54 -17.57
N ALA A 133 4.88 16.42 -16.25
CA ALA A 133 4.64 17.54 -15.34
C ALA A 133 5.74 18.61 -15.45
N GLY A 134 6.98 18.19 -15.72
CA GLY A 134 8.15 19.04 -15.91
C GLY A 134 8.21 19.75 -17.27
N ALA A 135 7.45 19.31 -18.27
CA ALA A 135 7.54 19.81 -19.64
C ALA A 135 7.17 21.31 -19.75
N GLY A 136 7.82 22.01 -20.68
CA GLY A 136 7.67 23.45 -20.90
C GLY A 136 6.21 23.95 -21.09
N PRO A 137 5.36 23.24 -21.86
CA PRO A 137 3.94 23.62 -22.01
C PRO A 137 3.17 23.60 -20.68
N SER A 138 3.45 22.61 -19.84
CA SER A 138 2.86 22.43 -18.50
C SER A 138 3.23 23.60 -17.60
N ARG A 139 4.52 23.96 -17.55
CA ARG A 139 5.03 25.08 -16.73
C ARG A 139 4.38 26.41 -17.10
N ARG A 140 4.21 26.69 -18.41
CA ARG A 140 3.56 27.91 -18.88
C ARG A 140 2.10 27.96 -18.46
N TRP A 141 1.40 26.83 -18.53
CA TRP A 141 0.00 26.74 -18.15
C TRP A 141 -0.20 26.91 -16.64
N TYR A 142 0.66 26.31 -15.80
CA TYR A 142 0.65 26.53 -14.35
C TYR A 142 0.96 27.98 -13.97
N GLY A 143 1.96 28.60 -14.61
CA GLY A 143 2.29 30.00 -14.37
C GLY A 143 1.15 30.96 -14.75
N ALA A 144 0.41 30.66 -15.83
CA ALA A 144 -0.78 31.43 -16.20
C ALA A 144 -1.93 31.23 -15.21
N GLY A 145 -2.09 30.03 -14.66
CA GLY A 145 -3.08 29.70 -13.64
C GLY A 145 -2.83 30.45 -12.32
N GLU A 146 -1.59 30.48 -11.85
CA GLU A 146 -1.20 31.21 -10.63
C GLU A 146 -1.44 32.71 -10.74
N ARG A 147 -1.10 33.32 -11.88
CA ARG A 147 -1.37 34.75 -12.10
C ARG A 147 -2.87 35.06 -12.03
N ARG A 148 -3.71 34.29 -12.71
CA ARG A 148 -5.18 34.47 -12.66
C ARG A 148 -5.78 34.18 -11.28
N ALA A 149 -5.14 33.33 -10.48
CA ALA A 149 -5.55 33.07 -9.11
C ALA A 149 -5.19 34.24 -8.20
N ALA A 150 -3.96 34.78 -8.34
CA ALA A 150 -3.50 35.95 -7.63
C ALA A 150 -4.35 37.18 -7.98
N GLU A 151 -4.62 37.43 -9.26
CA GLU A 151 -5.50 38.51 -9.72
C GLU A 151 -6.89 38.42 -9.11
N ARG A 152 -7.50 37.22 -9.06
CA ARG A 152 -8.81 37.01 -8.42
C ARG A 152 -8.77 37.21 -6.90
N ALA A 153 -7.67 36.85 -6.25
CA ALA A 153 -7.49 37.08 -4.82
C ALA A 153 -7.36 38.58 -4.52
N VAL A 154 -6.51 39.30 -5.27
CA VAL A 154 -6.34 40.75 -5.18
C VAL A 154 -7.65 41.47 -5.49
N ALA A 155 -8.35 41.10 -6.57
CA ALA A 155 -9.65 41.68 -6.91
C ALA A 155 -10.70 41.50 -5.81
N ARG A 156 -10.70 40.36 -5.10
CA ARG A 156 -11.59 40.16 -3.93
C ARG A 156 -11.19 41.00 -2.72
N VAL A 157 -9.89 41.18 -2.49
CA VAL A 157 -9.40 42.04 -1.41
C VAL A 157 -9.72 43.50 -1.71
N LEU A 158 -9.60 43.95 -2.96
CA LEU A 158 -9.93 45.31 -3.37
C LEU A 158 -11.45 45.55 -3.44
N ALA A 159 -12.24 44.53 -3.80
CA ALA A 159 -13.70 44.60 -3.78
C ALA A 159 -14.31 44.48 -2.39
N ARG A 160 -13.50 44.29 -1.33
CA ARG A 160 -13.99 44.31 0.05
C ARG A 160 -14.39 45.74 0.41
N PRO A 161 -15.65 45.99 0.82
CA PRO A 161 -16.03 47.30 1.31
C PRO A 161 -15.22 47.62 2.58
N ALA A 162 -14.78 48.89 2.70
CA ALA A 162 -13.84 49.39 3.72
C ALA A 162 -14.33 49.32 5.20
N GLY A 163 -15.34 48.51 5.50
CA GLY A 163 -15.86 48.27 6.85
C GLY A 163 -16.29 46.83 7.12
N ALA A 164 -15.99 45.88 6.22
CA ALA A 164 -16.26 44.47 6.47
C ALA A 164 -15.25 43.93 7.50
N GLY A 165 -15.71 43.76 8.75
CA GLY A 165 -14.93 43.14 9.82
C GLY A 165 -14.41 41.73 9.45
N PRO A 166 -13.36 41.25 10.13
CA PRO A 166 -12.69 39.97 9.83
C PRO A 166 -13.62 38.74 9.82
N ASP A 167 -14.81 38.86 10.40
CA ASP A 167 -15.80 37.76 10.51
C ASP A 167 -16.50 37.43 9.18
N ALA A 168 -16.38 38.25 8.14
CA ALA A 168 -17.07 38.06 6.87
C ALA A 168 -16.37 37.09 5.88
N VAL A 169 -15.37 36.32 6.31
CA VAL A 169 -14.67 35.32 5.46
C VAL A 169 -15.44 33.98 5.41
N VAL A 170 -16.59 33.85 6.09
CA VAL A 170 -17.39 32.61 6.21
C VAL A 170 -18.33 32.40 5.00
N GLY A 171 -17.82 32.59 3.79
CA GLY A 171 -18.62 32.45 2.54
C GLY A 171 -18.38 31.15 1.78
N ARG A 172 -17.33 30.40 2.10
CA ARG A 172 -17.14 29.03 1.60
C ARG A 172 -17.65 28.11 2.69
N GLY A 173 -18.94 27.82 2.64
CA GLY A 173 -19.61 27.02 3.67
C GLY A 173 -18.84 25.73 3.98
N PRO A 174 -18.96 25.20 5.21
CA PRO A 174 -18.23 24.02 5.68
C PRO A 174 -18.38 22.79 4.78
N GLY A 175 -19.35 22.79 3.86
CA GLY A 175 -19.58 21.75 2.86
C GLY A 175 -18.36 21.34 2.02
N TRP A 176 -17.39 22.22 1.72
CA TRP A 176 -16.18 21.80 0.99
C TRP A 176 -15.16 21.09 1.88
N VAL A 177 -15.06 21.51 3.14
CA VAL A 177 -14.22 20.83 4.13
C VAL A 177 -14.86 19.48 4.48
N ALA A 178 -16.19 19.44 4.59
CA ALA A 178 -16.95 18.22 4.77
C ALA A 178 -16.83 17.28 3.55
N ALA A 179 -16.92 17.78 2.31
CA ALA A 179 -16.73 16.95 1.11
C ALA A 179 -15.30 16.39 1.01
N GLY A 180 -14.29 17.20 1.34
CA GLY A 180 -12.91 16.74 1.42
C GLY A 180 -12.69 15.71 2.53
N ALA A 181 -13.26 15.94 3.72
CA ALA A 181 -13.19 15.01 4.84
C ALA A 181 -13.93 13.70 4.56
N VAL A 182 -15.11 13.76 3.93
CA VAL A 182 -15.89 12.57 3.53
C VAL A 182 -15.14 11.78 2.47
N LEU A 183 -14.48 12.44 1.51
CA LEU A 183 -13.67 11.73 0.51
C LEU A 183 -12.47 11.03 1.16
N VAL A 184 -11.77 11.71 2.08
CA VAL A 184 -10.64 11.14 2.84
C VAL A 184 -11.10 9.96 3.69
N VAL A 185 -12.20 10.11 4.44
CA VAL A 185 -12.80 9.06 5.26
C VAL A 185 -13.27 7.89 4.39
N ALA A 186 -13.87 8.13 3.23
CA ALA A 186 -14.27 7.08 2.30
C ALA A 186 -13.06 6.33 1.71
N THR A 187 -11.95 7.02 1.41
CA THR A 187 -10.71 6.36 0.98
C THR A 187 -10.05 5.56 2.11
N VAL A 188 -10.04 6.07 3.35
CA VAL A 188 -9.50 5.36 4.51
C VAL A 188 -10.38 4.17 4.87
N ALA A 189 -11.71 4.32 4.85
CA ALA A 189 -12.66 3.24 5.10
C ALA A 189 -12.62 2.17 4.01
N GLY A 190 -12.47 2.56 2.74
CA GLY A 190 -12.26 1.63 1.63
C GLY A 190 -10.95 0.85 1.76
N ALA A 191 -9.85 1.51 2.14
CA ALA A 191 -8.59 0.84 2.42
C ALA A 191 -8.68 -0.10 3.63
N ALA A 192 -9.35 0.32 4.71
CA ALA A 192 -9.60 -0.51 5.88
C ALA A 192 -10.46 -1.74 5.55
N LEU A 193 -11.51 -1.58 4.74
CA LEU A 193 -12.36 -2.69 4.28
C LEU A 193 -11.61 -3.70 3.41
N VAL A 194 -10.61 -3.28 2.63
CA VAL A 194 -9.75 -4.20 1.87
C VAL A 194 -8.78 -4.92 2.80
N VAL A 195 -8.20 -4.23 3.79
CA VAL A 195 -7.29 -4.84 4.78
C VAL A 195 -8.01 -5.81 5.72
N THR A 196 -9.26 -5.53 6.11
CA THR A 196 -10.05 -6.40 6.99
C THR A 196 -10.93 -7.40 6.24
N GLY A 197 -11.10 -7.23 4.93
CA GLY A 197 -12.05 -8.01 4.10
C GLY A 197 -11.51 -9.34 3.58
N SER A 198 -10.21 -9.59 3.74
CA SER A 198 -9.55 -10.86 3.38
C SER A 198 -8.96 -11.57 4.60
N ALA A 199 -9.53 -11.35 5.78
CA ALA A 199 -9.68 -12.51 6.65
C ALA A 199 -10.81 -13.32 6.01
N GLU A 200 -10.46 -14.26 5.11
CA GLU A 200 -11.28 -15.47 5.09
C GLU A 200 -11.40 -15.85 6.57
N PRO A 201 -12.62 -16.10 7.10
CA PRO A 201 -12.66 -16.82 8.34
C PRO A 201 -11.77 -18.02 8.05
N VAL A 202 -10.66 -18.14 8.78
CA VAL A 202 -10.15 -19.45 9.12
C VAL A 202 -11.35 -20.04 9.83
N THR A 203 -12.29 -20.60 9.05
CA THR A 203 -13.00 -21.79 9.43
C THR A 203 -11.84 -22.67 9.79
N GLY A 204 -11.49 -22.63 11.07
CA GLY A 204 -10.68 -23.67 11.65
C GLY A 204 -11.29 -24.90 11.04
N GLN A 205 -10.46 -25.72 10.41
CA GLN A 205 -10.72 -27.14 10.49
C GLN A 205 -11.16 -27.34 11.93
N ALA A 206 -12.46 -27.58 12.11
CA ALA A 206 -13.01 -27.81 13.40
C ALA A 206 -12.17 -28.99 13.86
N PHE A 207 -11.25 -28.73 14.79
CA PHE A 207 -10.51 -29.76 15.46
C PHE A 207 -11.60 -30.68 15.97
N SER A 208 -11.76 -31.78 15.27
CA SER A 208 -12.73 -32.79 15.64
C SER A 208 -12.21 -33.24 16.99
N PRO A 209 -12.93 -32.98 18.10
CA PRO A 209 -12.45 -33.33 19.43
C PRO A 209 -12.56 -34.85 19.52
N GLY A 210 -11.51 -35.52 19.03
CA GLY A 210 -11.54 -36.93 18.69
C GLY A 210 -10.29 -37.39 17.94
N ASP A 211 -9.59 -36.50 17.22
CA ASP A 211 -8.30 -36.85 16.63
C ASP A 211 -7.17 -36.28 17.48
N SER A 212 -6.86 -36.99 18.57
CA SER A 212 -5.57 -36.86 19.24
C SER A 212 -4.50 -37.53 18.38
N SER A 213 -4.37 -37.11 17.11
CA SER A 213 -3.27 -37.53 16.26
C SER A 213 -2.03 -36.82 16.80
N VAL A 214 -1.39 -37.45 17.78
CA VAL A 214 0.03 -37.26 18.06
C VAL A 214 0.70 -37.18 16.69
N PRO A 215 1.38 -36.08 16.34
CA PRO A 215 1.98 -35.97 15.02
C PRO A 215 2.92 -37.18 14.87
N LEU A 216 2.71 -37.97 13.82
CA LEU A 216 3.48 -39.18 13.59
C LEU A 216 4.80 -38.82 12.90
N PRO A 217 5.87 -39.59 13.12
CA PRO A 217 7.09 -39.48 12.33
C PRO A 217 6.77 -39.55 10.83
N ILE A 218 7.43 -38.71 10.03
CA ILE A 218 7.20 -38.60 8.58
C ILE A 218 7.81 -39.82 7.88
N GLU A 219 7.01 -40.55 7.10
CA GLU A 219 7.53 -41.74 6.42
C GLU A 219 8.45 -41.38 5.23
N PRO A 220 9.47 -42.22 4.88
CA PRO A 220 10.36 -41.98 3.75
C PRO A 220 9.70 -41.85 2.37
N SER A 221 8.43 -42.24 2.25
CA SER A 221 7.63 -42.06 1.05
C SER A 221 6.90 -40.72 0.98
N ASP A 222 6.91 -39.91 2.05
CA ASP A 222 6.26 -38.61 2.08
C ASP A 222 7.08 -37.59 1.27
N PRO A 223 6.45 -36.75 0.44
CA PRO A 223 7.12 -35.67 -0.28
C PRO A 223 7.86 -34.66 0.62
N GLN A 224 7.53 -34.58 1.90
CA GLN A 224 8.16 -33.70 2.88
C GLN A 224 9.40 -34.33 3.55
N PHE A 225 9.79 -35.54 3.15
CA PHE A 225 10.94 -36.23 3.73
C PHE A 225 12.27 -35.53 3.42
N GLU A 226 13.05 -35.24 4.45
CA GLU A 226 14.39 -34.67 4.34
C GLU A 226 15.43 -35.50 5.11
N PHE A 227 16.51 -35.89 4.42
CA PHE A 227 17.51 -36.89 4.87
C PHE A 227 18.39 -36.49 6.09
N GLY A 228 17.98 -35.54 6.91
CA GLY A 228 18.66 -35.18 8.17
C GLY A 228 17.69 -34.86 9.29
N LEU A 229 16.53 -34.30 8.94
CA LEU A 229 15.44 -34.04 9.87
C LEU A 229 14.76 -35.34 10.31
N ASP A 230 14.73 -36.36 9.45
CA ASP A 230 14.15 -37.66 9.79
C ASP A 230 14.89 -38.36 10.94
N GLN A 231 16.22 -38.33 10.92
CA GLN A 231 17.02 -38.90 12.01
C GLN A 231 16.76 -38.17 13.34
N LEU A 232 16.63 -36.83 13.31
CA LEU A 232 16.28 -36.05 14.48
C LEU A 232 14.84 -36.34 14.97
N ALA A 233 13.91 -36.59 14.04
CA ALA A 233 12.55 -36.99 14.35
C ALA A 233 12.48 -38.38 15.00
N ASP A 234 13.24 -39.35 14.50
CA ASP A 234 13.38 -40.68 15.10
C ASP A 234 13.98 -40.60 16.51
N ASP A 235 15.10 -39.87 16.67
CA ASP A 235 15.73 -39.67 17.98
C ASP A 235 14.78 -38.96 18.97
N CYS A 236 14.00 -37.99 18.49
CA CYS A 236 12.96 -37.31 19.26
C CYS A 236 11.84 -38.27 19.68
N ALA A 237 11.37 -39.13 18.77
CA ALA A 237 10.36 -40.15 19.04
C ALA A 237 10.85 -41.15 20.11
N ASP A 238 12.12 -41.55 20.03
CA ASP A 238 12.82 -42.41 20.99
C ASP A 238 13.03 -41.73 22.36
N GLY A 239 12.75 -40.43 22.47
CA GLY A 239 12.69 -39.68 23.72
C GLY A 239 13.88 -38.76 23.97
N SER A 240 14.75 -38.54 22.99
CA SER A 240 15.80 -37.53 23.07
C SER A 240 15.18 -36.12 22.95
N LEU A 241 14.93 -35.48 24.11
CA LEU A 241 14.36 -34.14 24.15
C LEU A 241 15.26 -33.10 23.48
N ALA A 242 16.58 -33.30 23.51
CA ALA A 242 17.53 -32.47 22.79
C ALA A 242 17.38 -32.63 21.27
N ALA A 243 17.10 -33.84 20.77
CA ALA A 243 16.82 -34.05 19.35
C ALA A 243 15.51 -33.38 18.93
N CYS A 244 14.49 -33.35 19.79
CA CYS A 244 13.26 -32.59 19.53
C CYS A 244 13.53 -31.08 19.41
N ASP A 245 14.41 -30.54 20.25
CA ASP A 245 14.82 -29.13 20.19
C ASP A 245 15.59 -28.82 18.93
N ASP A 246 16.55 -29.68 18.56
CA ASP A 246 17.32 -29.56 17.34
C ASP A 246 16.44 -29.70 16.09
N LEU A 247 15.46 -30.60 16.10
CA LEU A 247 14.47 -30.78 15.04
C LEU A 247 13.67 -29.49 14.82
N TYR A 248 13.13 -28.90 15.90
CA TYR A 248 12.38 -27.64 15.82
C TYR A 248 13.23 -26.49 15.25
N LEU A 249 14.50 -26.42 15.63
CA LEU A 249 15.39 -25.34 15.22
C LEU A 249 15.91 -25.47 13.79
N GLN A 250 15.99 -26.70 13.26
CA GLN A 250 16.53 -26.99 11.93
C GLN A 250 15.44 -27.14 10.86
N ALA A 251 14.22 -27.50 11.26
CA ALA A 251 13.10 -27.64 10.34
C ALA A 251 12.69 -26.30 9.72
N ASP A 252 12.21 -26.36 8.48
CA ASP A 252 11.62 -25.21 7.82
C ASP A 252 10.36 -24.75 8.58
N VAL A 253 10.16 -23.43 8.66
CA VAL A 253 9.01 -22.84 9.34
C VAL A 253 7.71 -23.25 8.66
N GLY A 254 6.74 -23.73 9.43
CA GLY A 254 5.46 -24.26 9.00
C GLY A 254 5.51 -25.72 8.52
N SER A 255 6.66 -26.39 8.60
CA SER A 255 6.78 -27.80 8.24
C SER A 255 6.24 -28.72 9.34
N ALA A 256 5.84 -29.93 8.95
CA ALA A 256 5.41 -30.95 9.91
C ALA A 256 6.53 -31.37 10.89
N TYR A 257 7.81 -31.26 10.48
CA TYR A 257 8.95 -31.46 11.39
C TYR A 257 9.05 -30.36 12.45
N GLU A 258 8.78 -29.10 12.10
CA GLU A 258 8.75 -28.00 13.08
C GLU A 258 7.63 -28.24 14.10
N GLU A 259 6.41 -28.56 13.64
CA GLU A 259 5.27 -28.85 14.52
C GLU A 259 5.58 -30.03 15.47
N TYR A 260 6.10 -31.13 14.93
CA TYR A 260 6.45 -32.31 15.71
C TYR A 260 7.54 -32.02 16.76
N GLY A 261 8.60 -31.31 16.38
CA GLY A 261 9.66 -30.89 17.30
C GLY A 261 9.15 -29.93 18.38
N SER A 262 8.26 -29.00 18.01
CA SER A 262 7.68 -28.01 18.92
C SER A 262 6.84 -28.62 20.05
N THR A 263 6.24 -29.78 19.82
CA THR A 263 5.41 -30.51 20.80
C THR A 263 6.20 -31.58 21.57
N CYS A 264 7.53 -31.58 21.45
CA CYS A 264 8.42 -32.56 22.07
C CYS A 264 8.08 -34.00 21.67
N GLY A 265 7.82 -34.21 20.38
CA GLY A 265 7.37 -35.50 19.87
C GLY A 265 5.95 -35.86 20.31
N GLY A 266 5.07 -34.85 20.46
CA GLY A 266 3.70 -35.00 20.95
C GLY A 266 3.54 -35.25 22.46
N ARG A 267 4.60 -35.02 23.25
CA ARG A 267 4.55 -35.14 24.73
C ARG A 267 3.96 -33.90 25.40
N ALA A 268 4.05 -32.74 24.74
CA ALA A 268 3.41 -31.51 25.17
C ALA A 268 2.13 -31.25 24.37
N GLN A 269 1.10 -30.75 25.04
CA GLN A 269 -0.15 -30.31 24.39
C GLN A 269 -0.03 -28.91 23.77
N GLU A 270 0.99 -28.17 24.15
CA GLU A 270 1.29 -26.82 23.66
C GLU A 270 2.64 -26.82 22.96
N GLU A 271 2.83 -25.88 22.01
CA GLU A 271 4.13 -25.69 21.35
C GLU A 271 5.14 -25.05 22.29
N LEU A 272 6.23 -25.76 22.57
CA LEU A 272 7.30 -25.33 23.47
C LEU A 272 8.48 -24.68 22.74
N ARG A 273 8.48 -24.74 21.40
CA ARG A 273 9.38 -24.02 20.49
C ARG A 273 10.87 -24.25 20.79
N GLY A 274 11.28 -25.52 20.78
CA GLY A 274 12.67 -25.91 20.99
C GLY A 274 13.17 -25.72 22.43
N ARG A 275 12.29 -25.95 23.41
CA ARG A 275 12.62 -25.91 24.85
C ARG A 275 12.25 -27.20 25.59
N CYS A 276 12.10 -28.29 24.86
CA CYS A 276 11.75 -29.61 25.36
C CYS A 276 12.78 -30.10 26.39
N ALA A 277 14.07 -30.03 26.08
CA ALA A 277 15.11 -30.48 27.00
C ALA A 277 15.11 -29.63 28.28
N ALA A 278 14.93 -28.32 28.17
CA ALA A 278 14.95 -27.41 29.32
C ALA A 278 13.74 -27.55 30.26
N LEU A 279 12.61 -28.07 29.76
CA LEU A 279 11.35 -28.15 30.51
C LEU A 279 11.03 -29.55 31.06
N PHE A 280 11.60 -30.60 30.47
CA PHE A 280 11.35 -31.99 30.83
C PHE A 280 12.57 -32.73 31.45
N ASP A 281 13.67 -32.01 31.72
CA ASP A 281 14.84 -32.52 32.48
C ASP A 281 14.54 -32.81 33.97
#